data_AF-A0A7I2V384-F1
#
_entry.id   AF-A0A7I2V384-F1
#
_cell.length_a   1.000
_cell.length_b   1.000
_cell.length_c   1.000
_cell.angle_alpha   90.00
_cell.angle_beta   90.00
_cell.angle_gamma   90.00
#
_symmetry.space_group_name_H-M   'P 1'
#
loop_
_entity.id
_entity.type
_entity.pdbx_description
1 polymer ?
#
loop_
_entity_poly.entity_id
_entity_poly.type
_entity_poly.pdbx_seq_one_letter_code
_entity_poly.pdbx_strand_id
1 'polypeptide(L)'
;MAESSDKLYRVEYAKSGRASCKKCSESIPKDSLRMAIMVQSPMFDGKVPHWYHFSCFWKVGHSIRHPDVEVDGFSELRWDDQQKVKKTAEAGGVTEKKLY
;
A
#
# COMPACT_ATOMS: atom_id res chain seq x y z
N MET A 1 20.53 -3.95 -11.39
CA MET A 1 19.40 -3.31 -10.69
C MET A 1 18.96 -4.30 -9.64
N ALA A 2 19.38 -4.13 -8.38
CA ALA A 2 19.18 -5.14 -7.35
C ALA A 2 17.68 -5.34 -7.06
N GLU A 3 17.29 -6.61 -6.99
CA GLU A 3 15.93 -7.10 -6.92
C GLU A 3 15.21 -6.63 -5.64
N SER A 4 14.29 -5.68 -5.78
CA SER A 4 13.31 -5.33 -4.74
C SER A 4 11.98 -6.07 -4.95
N SER A 5 12.03 -7.22 -5.63
CA SER A 5 10.86 -7.90 -6.22
C SER A 5 10.21 -8.97 -5.33
N ASP A 6 10.75 -9.23 -4.13
CA ASP A 6 10.24 -10.26 -3.22
C ASP A 6 9.63 -9.71 -1.92
N LYS A 7 9.15 -8.47 -1.94
CA LYS A 7 8.36 -7.96 -0.81
C LYS A 7 6.88 -8.20 -1.08
N LEU A 8 6.17 -8.69 -0.06
CA LEU A 8 4.73 -8.97 -0.14
C LEU A 8 3.91 -7.70 -0.31
N TYR A 9 4.38 -6.60 0.27
CA TYR A 9 3.71 -5.32 0.25
C TYR A 9 4.57 -4.27 -0.42
N ARG A 10 3.94 -3.24 -0.98
CA ARG A 10 4.57 -2.06 -1.56
C ARG A 10 3.83 -0.81 -1.12
N VAL A 11 4.55 0.27 -0.87
CA VAL A 11 3.98 1.58 -0.58
C VAL A 11 4.68 2.63 -1.44
N GLU A 12 3.90 3.53 -2.01
CA GLU A 12 4.44 4.66 -2.78
C GLU A 12 3.42 5.79 -2.88
N TYR A 13 3.90 6.98 -3.24
CA TYR A 13 3.02 8.04 -3.72
C TYR A 13 2.58 7.74 -5.14
N ALA A 14 1.28 7.92 -5.41
CA ALA A 14 0.68 7.56 -6.68
C ALA A 14 1.26 8.40 -7.84
N LYS A 15 2.07 7.77 -8.71
CA LYS A 15 2.65 8.45 -9.89
C LYS A 15 1.60 8.97 -10.87
N SER A 16 0.42 8.33 -10.92
CA SER A 16 -0.72 8.74 -11.73
C SER A 16 -2.04 8.30 -11.10
N GLY A 17 -3.13 8.96 -11.49
CA GLY A 17 -4.50 8.66 -11.05
C GLY A 17 -5.16 7.47 -11.75
N ARG A 18 -4.41 6.63 -12.47
CA ARG A 18 -4.95 5.53 -13.28
C ARG A 18 -5.17 4.24 -12.49
N ALA A 19 -4.63 4.14 -11.27
CA ALA A 19 -4.80 2.97 -10.44
C ALA A 19 -6.16 3.00 -9.74
N SER A 20 -6.88 1.89 -9.76
CA SER A 20 -8.14 1.73 -9.05
C SER A 20 -7.93 0.91 -7.78
N CYS A 21 -8.52 1.34 -6.67
CA CYS A 21 -8.47 0.64 -5.41
C CYS A 21 -9.25 -0.67 -5.48
N LYS A 22 -8.61 -1.80 -5.18
CA LYS A 22 -9.25 -3.12 -5.22
C LYS A 22 -10.27 -3.37 -4.10
N LYS A 23 -10.42 -2.46 -3.12
CA LYS A 23 -11.40 -2.56 -2.02
C LYS A 23 -12.67 -1.75 -2.26
N CYS A 24 -12.56 -0.46 -2.58
CA CYS A 24 -13.70 0.43 -2.82
C CYS A 24 -14.02 0.65 -4.31
N SER A 25 -13.19 0.13 -5.21
CA SER A 25 -13.32 0.31 -6.67
C SER A 25 -13.20 1.75 -7.17
N GLU A 26 -12.82 2.70 -6.30
CA GLU A 26 -12.59 4.09 -6.68
C GLU A 26 -11.16 4.32 -7.20
N SER A 27 -11.00 5.36 -8.02
CA SER A 27 -9.69 5.79 -8.52
C SER A 27 -8.81 6.33 -7.38
N ILE A 28 -7.54 5.95 -7.38
CA ILE A 28 -6.53 6.44 -6.44
C ILE A 28 -5.95 7.75 -6.99
N PRO A 29 -6.09 8.89 -6.29
CA PRO A 29 -5.62 10.17 -6.80
C PRO A 29 -4.09 10.19 -6.98
N LYS A 30 -3.61 10.95 -7.97
CA LYS A 30 -2.17 11.20 -8.14
C LYS A 30 -1.61 11.87 -6.87
N ASP A 31 -0.35 11.59 -6.56
CA ASP A 31 0.38 12.11 -5.40
C ASP A 31 -0.12 11.62 -4.03
N SER A 32 -1.22 10.86 -4.00
CA SER A 32 -1.73 10.27 -2.76
C SER A 32 -0.92 9.05 -2.33
N LEU A 33 -0.81 8.86 -1.01
CA LEU A 33 -0.19 7.68 -0.42
C LEU A 33 -1.06 6.45 -0.70
N ARG A 34 -0.50 5.46 -1.38
CA ARG A 34 -1.17 4.21 -1.72
C ARG A 34 -0.33 3.01 -1.35
N MET A 35 -1.01 1.91 -1.02
CA MET A 35 -0.38 0.65 -0.68
C MET A 35 -0.80 -0.41 -1.68
N ALA A 36 0.07 -1.38 -1.91
CA ALA A 36 -0.20 -2.53 -2.74
C ALA A 36 0.24 -3.82 -2.07
N ILE A 37 -0.43 -4.90 -2.43
CA ILE A 37 0.00 -6.28 -2.19
C ILE A 37 0.46 -6.87 -3.51
N MET A 38 1.62 -7.51 -3.50
CA MET A 38 2.17 -8.24 -4.64
C MET A 38 1.51 -9.61 -4.70
N VAL A 39 0.66 -9.82 -5.69
CA VAL A 39 -0.03 -11.10 -5.92
C VAL A 39 0.48 -11.73 -7.19
N GLN A 40 0.58 -13.06 -7.23
CA GLN A 40 0.93 -13.77 -8.44
C GLN A 40 -0.19 -13.61 -9.48
N SER A 41 0.19 -13.22 -10.70
CA SER A 41 -0.77 -13.10 -11.79
C SER A 41 -1.16 -14.48 -12.30
N PRO A 42 -2.46 -14.76 -12.53
CA PRO A 42 -2.88 -16.01 -13.16
C PRO A 42 -2.61 -16.01 -14.68
N MET A 43 -2.31 -14.85 -15.28
CA MET A 43 -2.19 -14.68 -16.73
C MET A 43 -0.74 -14.74 -17.24
N PHE A 44 0.24 -14.53 -16.36
CA PHE A 44 1.66 -14.55 -16.72
C PHE A 44 2.51 -14.88 -15.49
N ASP A 45 3.72 -15.39 -15.71
CA ASP A 45 4.63 -15.75 -14.64
C ASP A 45 5.30 -14.50 -14.04
N GLY A 46 4.58 -13.83 -13.14
CA GLY A 46 5.05 -12.63 -12.46
C GLY A 46 4.06 -12.11 -11.41
N LYS A 47 4.57 -11.30 -10.48
CA LYS A 47 3.75 -10.65 -9.45
C LYS A 47 3.21 -9.31 -9.96
N VAL A 48 1.94 -9.02 -9.69
CA VAL A 48 1.29 -7.75 -9.99
C VAL A 48 0.93 -7.02 -8.70
N PRO A 49 1.13 -5.69 -8.63
CA PRO A 49 0.67 -4.89 -7.51
C PRO A 49 -0.85 -4.69 -7.57
N HIS A 50 -1.55 -5.20 -6.57
CA HIS A 50 -2.93 -4.83 -6.30
C HIS A 50 -2.96 -3.57 -5.46
N TRP A 51 -3.29 -2.43 -6.07
CA TRP A 51 -3.33 -1.13 -5.41
C TRP A 51 -4.58 -0.92 -4.55
N TYR A 52 -4.39 -0.26 -3.42
CA TYR A 52 -5.40 0.16 -2.47
C TYR A 52 -5.09 1.58 -1.99
N HIS A 53 -6.13 2.33 -1.61
CA HIS A 53 -5.92 3.52 -0.78
C HIS A 53 -5.29 3.11 0.56
N PHE A 54 -4.54 4.03 1.17
CA PHE A 54 -3.89 3.78 2.46
C PHE A 54 -4.83 3.19 3.52
N SER A 55 -6.02 3.77 3.74
CA SER A 55 -6.99 3.21 4.69
C SER A 55 -7.65 1.92 4.23
N CYS A 56 -7.94 1.81 2.94
CA CYS A 56 -8.59 0.64 2.36
C CYS A 56 -7.74 -0.61 2.54
N PHE A 57 -6.42 -0.48 2.47
CA PHE A 57 -5.47 -1.57 2.69
C PHE A 57 -5.68 -2.24 4.06
N TRP A 58 -5.80 -1.44 5.12
CA TRP A 58 -6.01 -1.97 6.47
C TRP A 58 -7.42 -2.55 6.68
N LYS A 59 -8.43 -2.02 5.99
CA LYS A 59 -9.81 -2.56 6.01
C LYS A 59 -9.95 -3.93 5.34
N VAL A 60 -8.93 -4.40 4.60
CA VAL A 60 -8.90 -5.75 4.02
C VAL A 60 -8.41 -6.78 5.05
N GLY A 61 -7.83 -6.34 6.18
CA GLY A 61 -7.29 -7.23 7.21
C GLY A 61 -5.85 -7.64 6.95
N HIS A 62 -5.10 -6.87 6.16
CA HIS A 62 -3.66 -7.07 6.03
C HIS A 62 -2.96 -6.60 7.31
N SER A 63 -2.25 -7.53 7.94
CA SER A 63 -1.46 -7.27 9.15
C SER A 63 0.00 -7.18 8.76
N ILE A 64 0.61 -6.01 8.97
CA ILE A 64 2.05 -5.78 8.77
C ILE A 64 2.67 -5.66 10.16
N ARG A 65 3.72 -6.43 10.45
CA ARG A 65 4.41 -6.38 11.74
C ARG A 65 5.61 -5.43 11.70
N HIS A 66 6.38 -5.50 10.61
CA HIS A 66 7.59 -4.72 10.41
C HIS A 66 7.53 -4.01 9.05
N PRO A 67 6.88 -2.84 8.98
CA PRO A 67 6.65 -2.16 7.71
C PRO A 67 7.94 -1.70 7.01
N ASP A 68 9.03 -1.50 7.74
CA ASP A 68 10.34 -1.15 7.18
C ASP A 68 11.00 -2.28 6.37
N VAL A 69 10.74 -3.55 6.72
CA VAL A 69 11.28 -4.71 5.99
C VAL A 69 10.25 -5.37 5.08
N GLU A 70 8.99 -5.45 5.48
CA GLU A 70 7.94 -6.15 4.73
C GLU A 70 7.38 -5.33 3.56
N VAL A 71 7.47 -3.99 3.63
CA VAL A 71 6.88 -3.08 2.66
C VAL A 71 7.97 -2.46 1.79
N ASP A 72 7.90 -2.73 0.49
CA ASP A 72 8.77 -2.09 -0.50
C ASP A 72 8.44 -0.61 -0.66
N GLY A 73 9.45 0.24 -0.81
CA GLY A 73 9.26 1.69 -0.92
C GLY A 73 9.00 2.42 0.39
N PHE A 74 8.98 1.72 1.54
CA PHE A 74 8.82 2.36 2.85
C PHE A 74 9.89 3.43 3.13
N SER A 75 11.16 3.12 2.80
CA SER A 75 12.28 4.04 2.98
C SER A 75 12.23 5.27 2.07
N GLU A 76 11.47 5.22 0.98
CA GLU A 76 11.29 6.33 0.04
C GLU A 76 10.20 7.32 0.48
N LEU A 77 9.38 6.94 1.48
CA LEU A 77 8.36 7.81 2.04
C LEU A 77 8.95 8.93 2.87
N ARG A 78 8.22 10.04 2.98
CA ARG A 78 8.53 11.09 3.94
C ARG A 78 8.46 10.55 5.36
N TRP A 79 9.29 11.10 6.26
CA TRP A 79 9.36 10.66 7.65
C TRP A 79 7.99 10.65 8.35
N ASP A 80 7.15 11.68 8.13
CA ASP A 80 5.78 11.72 8.68
C ASP A 80 4.92 10.53 8.22
N ASP A 81 4.97 10.18 6.93
CA ASP A 81 4.22 9.06 6.38
C ASP A 81 4.79 7.71 6.83
N GLN A 82 6.12 7.60 7.02
CA GLN A 82 6.73 6.43 7.64
C GLN A 82 6.19 6.19 9.05
N GLN A 83 6.10 7.23 9.88
CA GLN A 83 5.53 7.15 11.22
C GLN A 83 4.04 6.80 11.16
N LYS A 84 3.29 7.38 10.22
CA LYS A 84 1.87 7.10 10.00
C LYS A 84 1.63 5.63 9.66
N VAL A 85 2.41 5.06 8.75
CA VAL A 85 2.33 3.65 8.37
C VAL A 85 2.66 2.75 9.56
N LYS A 86 3.76 3.03 10.29
CA LYS A 86 4.14 2.28 11.51
C LYS A 86 3.04 2.28 12.56
N LYS A 87 2.56 3.45 12.93
CA LYS A 87 1.50 3.61 13.92
C LYS A 87 0.21 2.89 13.51
N THR A 88 -0.12 2.91 12.22
CA THR A 88 -1.30 2.21 11.69
C THR A 88 -1.13 0.69 11.72
N ALA A 89 0.06 0.21 11.37
CA ALA A 89 0.40 -1.21 11.40
C ALA A 89 0.28 -1.76 12.83
N GLU A 90 0.81 -1.04 13.82
CA GLU A 90 0.70 -1.39 15.24
C GLU A 90 -0.74 -1.32 15.75
N ALA A 91 -1.53 -0.33 15.29
CA ALA A 91 -2.93 -0.19 15.65
C ALA A 91 -3.87 -1.23 15.00
N GLY A 92 -3.37 -2.02 14.04
CA GLY A 92 -4.19 -2.97 13.29
C GLY A 92 -5.20 -2.31 12.33
N GLY A 93 -5.05 -1.03 12.02
CA GLY A 93 -5.76 -0.35 10.93
C GLY A 93 -6.20 1.09 11.20
N VAL A 94 -6.56 1.80 10.11
CA VAL A 94 -7.09 3.17 10.16
C VAL A 94 -8.60 3.17 9.98
N THR A 95 -9.31 3.70 10.99
CA THR A 95 -10.69 4.16 10.87
C THR A 95 -10.69 5.57 10.28
N GLU A 96 -10.64 5.69 8.95
CA GLU A 96 -10.93 6.99 8.34
C GLU A 96 -12.40 7.34 8.61
N LYS A 97 -12.61 8.34 9.49
CA LYS A 97 -13.87 9.06 9.63
C LYS A 97 -14.12 9.78 8.30
N LYS A 98 -15.15 9.36 7.56
CA LYS A 98 -15.76 10.17 6.50
C LYS A 98 -16.09 11.54 7.11
N LEU A 99 -15.39 12.59 6.67
CA LEU A 99 -15.89 13.95 6.84
C LEU A 99 -16.71 14.26 5.58
N TYR A 100 -18.03 14.29 5.82
CA TYR A 100 -19.17 14.75 4.99
C TYR A 100 -19.22 14.31 3.52
#